data_AF-A0A2S4A1F3-F1
#
_entry.id   AF-A0A2S4A1F3-F1
#
_cell.length_a   1.000
_cell.length_b   1.000
_cell.length_c   1.000
_cell.angle_alpha   90.00
_cell.angle_beta   90.00
_cell.angle_gamma   90.00
#
_symmetry.space_group_name_H-M   'P 1'
#
loop_
_entity.id
_entity.type
_entity.pdbx_description
1 polymer ?
#
loop_
_entity_poly.entity_id
_entity_poly.type
_entity_poly.pdbx_seq_one_letter_code
_entity_poly.pdbx_strand_id
1 'polypeptide(L)'
;MNYWWVSHGRNYESAIDDGTLWSCPAPDGDAEREIIKELRKGDVVFNYFGPYVRAISVVTDQWQDSPRPAGYEKHLEEPDQGWLVRTHPLAENLQLHRQRAADITADGGPGPFNAAGKPAQRYISALSVEEGQELLAEAGVTAPQSSATSLRGLPGSVWGADEPDEKTLTTIRLEQAHLRKNLLRGRLTAPCALCGEQYPARLLIAGHIKPRPECNDQERMDYASNAMLTCALGCDALYEWGYIVVGPVGQIQAGQAAETPRIEAAVEALVGGHCAAFDEHTADAFAENRRLMLEPQP
;
A
#
# COMPACT_ATOMS: atom_id res chain seq x y z
N MET A 1 -9.50 5.64 4.24
CA MET A 1 -8.98 4.37 4.74
C MET A 1 -9.53 4.23 6.14
N ASN A 2 -10.46 3.30 6.29
CA ASN A 2 -11.05 2.92 7.56
C ASN A 2 -10.36 1.65 8.06
N TYR A 3 -10.63 1.32 9.33
CA TYR A 3 -10.05 0.16 10.00
C TYR A 3 -11.17 -0.71 10.52
N TRP A 4 -11.02 -2.02 10.33
CA TRP A 4 -12.04 -3.01 10.63
C TRP A 4 -11.44 -4.14 11.43
N TRP A 5 -12.14 -4.58 12.46
CA TRP A 5 -11.83 -5.81 13.17
C TRP A 5 -12.77 -6.91 12.70
N VAL A 6 -12.21 -8.06 12.31
CA VAL A 6 -12.99 -9.23 11.88
C VAL A 6 -12.70 -10.42 12.79
N SER A 7 -13.74 -10.94 13.43
CA SER A 7 -13.68 -12.10 14.31
C SER A 7 -14.01 -13.38 13.54
N HIS A 8 -13.00 -14.13 13.16
CA HIS A 8 -13.16 -15.40 12.46
C HIS A 8 -13.50 -16.55 13.40
N GLY A 9 -14.30 -17.48 12.89
CA GLY A 9 -14.52 -18.79 13.49
C GLY A 9 -13.58 -19.82 12.85
N ARG A 10 -14.08 -21.05 12.66
CA ARG A 10 -13.32 -22.12 11.98
C ARG A 10 -12.99 -21.82 10.52
N ASN A 11 -13.62 -20.80 9.94
CA ASN A 11 -13.41 -20.34 8.58
C ASN A 11 -12.10 -19.56 8.38
N TYR A 12 -11.32 -19.27 9.44
CA TYR A 12 -10.14 -18.41 9.36
C TYR A 12 -9.18 -18.82 8.23
N GLU A 13 -8.75 -20.08 8.16
CA GLU A 13 -7.77 -20.53 7.15
C GLU A 13 -8.31 -20.32 5.73
N SER A 14 -9.52 -20.81 5.44
CA SER A 14 -10.17 -20.59 4.14
C SER A 14 -10.40 -19.12 3.82
N ALA A 15 -10.76 -18.29 4.81
CA ALA A 15 -11.04 -16.87 4.59
C ALA A 15 -9.77 -16.09 4.21
N ILE A 16 -8.63 -16.42 4.82
CA ILE A 16 -7.34 -15.82 4.50
C ILE A 16 -6.81 -16.35 3.16
N ASP A 17 -6.82 -17.67 2.95
CA ASP A 17 -6.31 -18.30 1.73
C ASP A 17 -7.10 -17.88 0.48
N ASP A 18 -8.43 -17.84 0.58
CA ASP A 18 -9.31 -17.44 -0.53
C ASP A 18 -9.43 -15.91 -0.66
N GLY A 19 -8.91 -15.15 0.31
CA GLY A 19 -8.98 -13.69 0.37
C GLY A 19 -10.42 -13.18 0.43
N THR A 20 -11.24 -13.74 1.32
CA THR A 20 -12.68 -13.43 1.41
C THR A 20 -13.11 -13.03 2.81
N LEU A 21 -14.04 -12.09 2.87
CA LEU A 21 -14.94 -11.88 4.00
C LEU A 21 -16.36 -12.07 3.49
N TRP A 22 -17.19 -12.81 4.22
CA TRP A 22 -18.59 -13.01 3.85
C TRP A 22 -19.53 -12.88 5.03
N SER A 23 -20.70 -12.28 4.78
CA SER A 23 -21.80 -12.12 5.74
C SER A 23 -23.14 -12.20 5.01
N CYS A 24 -24.24 -12.42 5.73
CA CYS A 24 -25.58 -12.48 5.15
C CYS A 24 -26.60 -11.79 6.05
N PRO A 25 -27.82 -11.47 5.55
CA PRO A 25 -28.89 -10.91 6.39
C PRO A 25 -29.13 -11.76 7.63
N ALA A 26 -29.34 -11.13 8.79
CA ALA A 26 -29.66 -11.84 10.00
C ALA A 26 -31.08 -12.46 9.89
N PRO A 27 -31.33 -13.67 10.41
CA PRO A 27 -32.65 -14.31 10.35
C PRO A 27 -33.77 -13.49 11.02
N ASP A 28 -33.42 -12.74 12.06
CA ASP A 28 -34.30 -11.84 12.81
C ASP A 28 -34.46 -10.45 12.17
N GLY A 29 -33.78 -10.19 11.04
CA GLY A 29 -33.82 -8.93 10.32
C GLY A 29 -32.92 -7.83 10.91
N ASP A 30 -32.04 -8.15 11.86
CA ASP A 30 -31.07 -7.19 12.37
C ASP A 30 -30.05 -6.77 11.30
N ALA A 31 -29.77 -5.46 11.26
CA ALA A 31 -28.93 -4.84 10.24
C ALA A 31 -27.44 -4.84 10.61
N GLU A 32 -27.04 -5.32 11.80
CA GLU A 32 -25.64 -5.35 12.24
C GLU A 32 -24.73 -6.09 11.23
N ARG A 33 -25.25 -7.13 10.57
CA ARG A 33 -24.52 -7.90 9.55
C ARG A 33 -24.31 -7.17 8.23
N GLU A 34 -25.06 -6.10 7.97
CA GLU A 34 -24.93 -5.28 6.75
C GLU A 34 -23.70 -4.37 6.78
N ILE A 35 -23.05 -4.20 7.94
CA ILE A 35 -21.82 -3.39 8.08
C ILE A 35 -20.71 -3.83 7.11
N ILE A 36 -20.74 -5.08 6.65
CA ILE A 36 -19.81 -5.56 5.60
C ILE A 36 -19.86 -4.70 4.33
N LYS A 37 -21.00 -4.07 4.04
CA LYS A 37 -21.21 -3.20 2.88
C LYS A 37 -20.50 -1.85 3.02
N GLU A 38 -20.06 -1.50 4.22
CA GLU A 38 -19.32 -0.26 4.49
C GLU A 38 -17.82 -0.39 4.19
N LEU A 39 -17.30 -1.62 4.04
CA LEU A 39 -15.91 -1.87 3.70
C LEU A 39 -15.63 -1.34 2.28
N ARG A 40 -14.57 -0.52 2.16
CA ARG A 40 -14.15 0.08 0.89
C ARG A 40 -12.75 -0.38 0.52
N LYS A 41 -12.47 -0.39 -0.77
CA LYS A 41 -11.12 -0.62 -1.31
C LYS A 41 -10.08 0.26 -0.60
N GLY A 42 -9.02 -0.37 -0.10
CA GLY A 42 -7.96 0.27 0.66
C GLY A 42 -8.17 0.33 2.17
N ASP A 43 -9.31 -0.11 2.69
CA ASP A 43 -9.51 -0.26 4.13
C ASP A 43 -8.69 -1.41 4.70
N VAL A 44 -8.30 -1.31 5.96
CA VAL A 44 -7.47 -2.30 6.66
C VAL A 44 -8.34 -3.18 7.53
N VAL A 45 -8.09 -4.49 7.49
CA VAL A 45 -8.82 -5.51 8.23
C VAL A 45 -7.87 -6.25 9.18
N PHE A 46 -8.15 -6.22 10.47
CA PHE A 46 -7.48 -7.04 11.49
C PHE A 46 -8.24 -8.35 11.64
N ASN A 47 -7.64 -9.46 11.18
CA ASN A 47 -8.24 -10.79 11.23
C ASN A 47 -7.90 -11.47 12.55
N TYR A 48 -8.89 -11.54 13.43
CA TYR A 48 -8.81 -12.16 14.74
C TYR A 48 -9.28 -13.62 14.70
N PHE A 49 -8.47 -14.54 15.23
CA PHE A 49 -8.84 -15.95 15.39
C PHE A 49 -8.14 -16.59 16.59
N GLY A 50 -8.90 -17.35 17.39
CA GLY A 50 -8.41 -17.89 18.65
C GLY A 50 -8.13 -16.75 19.64
N PRO A 51 -6.94 -16.69 20.29
CA PRO A 51 -6.60 -15.60 21.20
C PRO A 51 -5.77 -14.48 20.57
N TYR A 52 -5.56 -14.49 19.24
CA TYR A 52 -4.65 -13.56 18.55
C TYR A 52 -5.30 -12.88 17.34
N VAL A 53 -4.85 -11.68 17.02
CA VAL A 53 -4.86 -11.18 15.64
C VAL A 53 -3.79 -11.96 14.88
N ARG A 54 -4.23 -12.69 13.85
CA ARG A 54 -3.42 -13.66 13.11
C ARG A 54 -2.96 -13.14 11.75
N ALA A 55 -3.75 -12.26 11.15
CA ALA A 55 -3.41 -11.59 9.92
C ALA A 55 -3.93 -10.16 9.90
N ILE A 56 -3.30 -9.32 9.11
CA ILE A 56 -3.80 -7.99 8.75
C ILE A 56 -3.93 -7.97 7.24
N SER A 57 -5.10 -7.61 6.72
CA SER A 57 -5.41 -7.58 5.30
C SER A 57 -5.80 -6.18 4.84
N VAL A 58 -5.81 -5.97 3.53
CA VAL A 58 -6.40 -4.79 2.88
C VAL A 58 -7.59 -5.22 2.02
N VAL A 59 -8.67 -4.43 2.03
CA VAL A 59 -9.82 -4.63 1.15
C VAL A 59 -9.42 -4.28 -0.28
N THR A 60 -9.63 -5.21 -1.23
CA THR A 60 -9.26 -5.03 -2.64
C THR A 60 -10.43 -4.56 -3.50
N ASP A 61 -11.65 -4.90 -3.11
CA ASP A 61 -12.86 -4.70 -3.90
C ASP A 61 -14.03 -4.24 -3.02
N GLN A 62 -14.99 -3.56 -3.65
CA GLN A 62 -16.27 -3.30 -3.00
C GLN A 62 -17.04 -4.61 -2.79
N TRP A 63 -17.98 -4.61 -1.83
CA TRP A 63 -18.83 -5.77 -1.61
C TRP A 63 -19.65 -6.14 -2.86
N GLN A 64 -19.96 -7.42 -3.00
CA GLN A 64 -20.81 -7.95 -4.05
C GLN A 64 -21.76 -9.02 -3.50
N ASP A 65 -22.93 -9.17 -4.12
CA ASP A 65 -23.80 -10.31 -3.83
C ASP A 65 -23.08 -11.62 -4.18
N SER A 66 -23.12 -12.58 -3.25
CA SER A 66 -22.40 -13.84 -3.40
C SER A 66 -23.05 -14.96 -2.60
N PRO A 67 -23.08 -16.20 -3.12
CA PRO A 67 -23.44 -17.36 -2.32
C PRO A 67 -22.43 -17.56 -1.18
N ARG A 68 -22.82 -18.33 -0.15
CA ARG A 68 -21.96 -18.70 0.97
C ARG A 68 -20.72 -19.44 0.46
N PRO A 69 -19.49 -18.92 0.72
CA PRO A 69 -18.27 -19.57 0.28
C PRO A 69 -18.03 -20.88 1.04
N ALA A 70 -17.22 -21.75 0.46
CA ALA A 70 -16.74 -22.94 1.15
C ALA A 70 -15.98 -22.54 2.43
N GLY A 71 -16.14 -23.32 3.51
CA GLY A 71 -15.52 -23.05 4.81
C GLY A 71 -16.31 -22.12 5.75
N TYR A 72 -17.32 -21.40 5.24
CA TYR A 72 -18.23 -20.62 6.08
C TYR A 72 -19.35 -21.52 6.61
N GLU A 73 -19.40 -21.70 7.94
CA GLU A 73 -20.43 -22.52 8.60
C GLU A 73 -21.82 -21.91 8.41
N LYS A 74 -22.85 -22.75 8.27
CA LYS A 74 -24.26 -22.34 8.16
C LYS A 74 -24.98 -22.54 9.49
N HIS A 75 -25.54 -21.46 10.03
CA HIS A 75 -26.45 -21.55 11.18
C HIS A 75 -27.90 -21.75 10.74
N LEU A 76 -28.74 -22.18 11.68
CA LEU A 76 -30.16 -22.42 11.45
C LEU A 76 -30.81 -21.13 10.91
N GLU A 77 -31.65 -21.27 9.88
CA GLU A 77 -32.43 -20.17 9.27
C GLU A 77 -31.62 -19.10 8.53
N GLU A 78 -30.29 -19.24 8.43
CA GLU A 78 -29.50 -18.31 7.62
C GLU A 78 -29.64 -18.59 6.12
N PRO A 79 -29.76 -17.54 5.28
CA PRO A 79 -29.73 -17.69 3.84
C PRO A 79 -28.33 -18.11 3.37
N ASP A 80 -28.27 -18.78 2.22
CA ASP A 80 -27.00 -19.03 1.52
C ASP A 80 -26.63 -17.88 0.58
N GLN A 81 -27.51 -16.90 0.38
CA GLN A 81 -27.20 -15.67 -0.34
C GLN A 81 -26.77 -14.59 0.66
N GLY A 82 -25.65 -13.94 0.39
CA GLY A 82 -25.10 -12.88 1.22
C GLY A 82 -24.22 -11.93 0.43
N TRP A 83 -23.28 -11.30 1.12
CA TRP A 83 -22.37 -10.29 0.59
C TRP A 83 -20.94 -10.74 0.84
N LEU A 84 -20.10 -10.61 -0.19
CA LEU A 84 -18.69 -10.95 -0.16
C LEU A 84 -17.85 -9.71 -0.40
N VAL A 85 -16.79 -9.55 0.39
CA VAL A 85 -15.73 -8.56 0.19
C VAL A 85 -14.41 -9.31 -0.04
N ARG A 86 -13.63 -8.88 -1.03
CA ARG A 86 -12.30 -9.43 -1.29
C ARG A 86 -11.25 -8.70 -0.46
N THR A 87 -10.32 -9.47 0.09
CA THR A 87 -9.20 -8.95 0.86
C THR A 87 -7.90 -9.62 0.45
N HIS A 88 -6.79 -8.93 0.68
CA HIS A 88 -5.45 -9.45 0.46
C HIS A 88 -4.62 -9.31 1.74
N PRO A 89 -3.96 -10.37 2.24
CA PRO A 89 -3.11 -10.29 3.42
C PRO A 89 -1.91 -9.34 3.20
N LEU A 90 -1.73 -8.40 4.12
CA LEU A 90 -0.52 -7.58 4.26
C LEU A 90 0.52 -8.24 5.16
N ALA A 91 0.06 -9.00 6.14
CA ALA A 91 0.88 -9.76 7.08
C ALA A 91 0.07 -10.94 7.62
N GLU A 92 0.75 -12.06 7.82
CA GLU A 92 0.18 -13.31 8.31
C GLU A 92 1.04 -13.88 9.44
N ASN A 93 0.56 -14.92 10.11
CA ASN A 93 1.22 -15.59 11.24
C ASN A 93 1.51 -14.64 12.42
N LEU A 94 0.70 -13.60 12.57
CA LEU A 94 0.79 -12.67 13.69
C LEU A 94 0.36 -13.35 15.00
N GLN A 95 0.93 -12.85 16.09
CA GLN A 95 0.64 -13.31 17.45
C GLN A 95 0.30 -12.12 18.37
N LEU A 96 -0.36 -11.10 17.84
CA LEU A 96 -0.84 -9.98 18.66
C LEU A 96 -2.00 -10.46 19.54
N HIS A 97 -1.74 -10.63 20.83
CA HIS A 97 -2.69 -11.20 21.77
C HIS A 97 -3.89 -10.28 22.02
N ARG A 98 -5.09 -10.87 22.16
CA ARG A 98 -6.36 -10.13 22.35
C ARG A 98 -6.33 -9.13 23.51
N GLN A 99 -5.61 -9.45 24.59
CA GLN A 99 -5.51 -8.55 25.74
C GLN A 99 -4.81 -7.25 25.34
N ARG A 100 -3.72 -7.37 24.58
CA ARG A 100 -2.97 -6.20 24.11
C ARG A 100 -3.77 -5.38 23.10
N ALA A 101 -4.50 -6.06 22.22
CA ALA A 101 -5.43 -5.39 21.31
C ALA A 101 -6.56 -4.66 22.08
N ALA A 102 -7.09 -5.28 23.15
CA ALA A 102 -8.10 -4.65 24.00
C ALA A 102 -7.55 -3.45 24.76
N ASP A 103 -6.28 -3.46 25.18
CA ASP A 103 -5.64 -2.30 25.83
C ASP A 103 -5.48 -1.09 24.87
N ILE A 104 -5.46 -1.34 23.56
CA ILE A 104 -5.34 -0.31 22.50
C ILE A 104 -6.70 0.23 22.09
N THR A 105 -7.71 -0.64 22.01
CA THR A 105 -9.07 -0.25 21.63
C THR A 105 -9.85 0.31 22.83
N ALA A 106 -10.59 1.38 22.63
CA ALA A 106 -11.32 2.04 23.73
C ALA A 106 -12.42 1.14 24.33
N ASP A 107 -12.62 1.28 25.64
CA ASP A 107 -13.71 0.63 26.38
C ASP A 107 -15.06 1.30 26.05
N GLY A 108 -15.88 0.64 25.24
CA GLY A 108 -17.32 0.92 25.13
C GLY A 108 -17.84 1.44 23.78
N GLY A 109 -18.08 0.50 22.85
CA GLY A 109 -19.02 0.56 21.69
C GLY A 109 -18.62 1.43 20.48
N PRO A 110 -18.92 1.04 19.21
CA PRO A 110 -19.20 -0.28 18.63
C PRO A 110 -17.90 -1.05 18.29
N GLY A 111 -16.87 -0.94 19.14
CA GLY A 111 -15.58 -1.60 18.96
C GLY A 111 -15.60 -3.14 19.16
N PRO A 112 -14.46 -3.81 18.95
CA PRO A 112 -14.37 -5.27 18.94
C PRO A 112 -14.38 -5.94 20.31
N PHE A 113 -14.24 -5.16 21.39
CA PHE A 113 -14.24 -5.68 22.76
C PHE A 113 -15.34 -5.04 23.60
N ASN A 114 -15.86 -5.79 24.58
CA ASN A 114 -16.72 -5.25 25.62
C ASN A 114 -15.90 -4.60 26.74
N ALA A 115 -16.56 -3.94 27.70
CA ALA A 115 -15.91 -3.28 28.85
C ALA A 115 -15.12 -4.22 29.79
N ALA A 116 -15.12 -5.53 29.54
CA ALA A 116 -14.30 -6.52 30.23
C ALA A 116 -13.14 -7.04 29.35
N GLY A 117 -12.84 -6.38 28.23
CA GLY A 117 -11.80 -6.78 27.28
C GLY A 117 -12.08 -8.11 26.56
N LYS A 118 -13.33 -8.60 26.59
CA LYS A 118 -13.71 -9.84 25.88
C LYS A 118 -14.20 -9.49 24.47
N PRO A 119 -13.88 -10.32 23.46
CA PRO A 119 -14.39 -10.12 22.10
C PRO A 119 -15.92 -9.99 22.10
N ALA A 120 -16.42 -8.99 21.40
CA ALA A 120 -17.84 -8.83 21.15
C ALA A 120 -18.35 -9.99 20.28
N GLN A 121 -19.61 -10.39 20.47
CA GLN A 121 -20.26 -11.45 19.67
C GLN A 121 -20.71 -10.91 18.30
N ARG A 122 -19.78 -10.34 17.54
CA ARG A 122 -20.02 -9.79 16.21
C ARG A 122 -18.89 -10.15 15.26
N TYR A 123 -19.26 -10.31 13.99
CA TYR A 123 -18.32 -10.70 12.96
C TYR A 123 -17.40 -9.53 12.57
N ILE A 124 -17.95 -8.33 12.34
CA ILE A 124 -17.21 -7.14 11.93
C ILE A 124 -17.47 -6.01 12.92
N SER A 125 -16.42 -5.29 13.31
CA SER A 125 -16.50 -4.07 14.12
C SER A 125 -15.70 -2.96 13.46
N ALA A 126 -16.23 -1.74 13.45
CA ALA A 126 -15.47 -0.57 13.06
C ALA A 126 -14.44 -0.22 14.14
N LEU A 127 -13.27 0.24 13.71
CA LEU A 127 -12.24 0.83 14.56
C LEU A 127 -12.09 2.30 14.21
N SER A 128 -11.77 3.12 15.20
CA SER A 128 -11.31 4.48 14.95
C SER A 128 -9.97 4.48 14.21
N VAL A 129 -9.62 5.63 13.65
CA VAL A 129 -8.36 5.82 12.93
C VAL A 129 -7.17 5.63 13.87
N GLU A 130 -7.29 6.15 15.09
CA GLU A 130 -6.28 6.08 16.13
C GLU A 130 -6.02 4.61 16.55
N GLU A 131 -7.08 3.86 16.86
CA GLU A 131 -6.99 2.44 17.24
C GLU A 131 -6.36 1.60 16.12
N GLY A 132 -6.79 1.81 14.88
CA GLY A 132 -6.24 1.11 13.72
C GLY A 132 -4.75 1.40 13.49
N GLN A 133 -4.32 2.65 13.70
CA GLN A 133 -2.91 3.02 13.59
C GLN A 133 -2.06 2.41 14.71
N GLU A 134 -2.55 2.42 15.94
CA GLU A 134 -1.85 1.83 17.08
C GLU A 134 -1.75 0.30 16.96
N LEU A 135 -2.81 -0.38 16.52
CA LEU A 135 -2.78 -1.83 16.27
C LEU A 135 -1.79 -2.22 15.16
N LEU A 136 -1.68 -1.41 14.10
CA LEU A 136 -0.67 -1.61 13.05
C LEU A 136 0.76 -1.46 13.61
N ALA A 137 0.99 -0.42 14.41
CA ALA A 137 2.27 -0.17 15.04
C ALA A 137 2.66 -1.30 15.99
N GLU A 138 1.73 -1.75 16.83
CA GLU A 138 1.91 -2.87 17.75
C GLU A 138 2.19 -4.19 17.01
N ALA A 139 1.52 -4.43 15.88
CA ALA A 139 1.78 -5.60 15.04
C ALA A 139 3.09 -5.50 14.24
N GLY A 140 3.76 -4.33 14.21
CA GLY A 140 4.92 -4.09 13.35
C GLY A 140 4.59 -4.10 11.85
N VAL A 141 3.33 -3.86 11.49
CA VAL A 141 2.83 -3.91 10.11
C VAL A 141 2.61 -2.50 9.60
N THR A 142 3.15 -2.20 8.43
CA THR A 142 2.90 -0.93 7.74
C THR A 142 1.75 -1.13 6.76
N ALA A 143 0.56 -0.61 7.08
CA ALA A 143 -0.50 -0.54 6.09
C ALA A 143 -0.13 0.47 4.98
N PRO A 144 -0.64 0.28 3.75
CA PRO A 144 -0.56 1.30 2.71
C PRO A 144 -1.26 2.56 3.23
N GLN A 145 -0.51 3.54 3.73
CA GLN A 145 -1.04 4.86 4.08
C GLN A 145 -1.78 5.38 2.85
N SER A 146 -2.94 6.03 3.00
CA SER A 146 -3.77 6.48 1.86
C SER A 146 -3.10 7.48 0.89
N SER A 147 -1.85 7.85 1.16
CA SER A 147 -0.95 8.53 0.23
C SER A 147 -0.29 7.58 -0.79
N ALA A 148 -0.08 6.31 -0.43
CA ALA A 148 0.32 5.24 -1.34
C ALA A 148 -0.81 4.76 -2.26
N THR A 149 -2.05 5.23 -2.03
CA THR A 149 -3.22 4.96 -2.89
C THR A 149 -3.42 6.02 -3.97
N SER A 150 -2.62 7.09 -3.99
CA SER A 150 -2.64 7.97 -5.14
C SER A 150 -1.96 7.26 -6.31
N LEU A 151 -2.76 6.87 -7.30
CA LEU A 151 -2.33 6.70 -8.70
C LEU A 151 -1.73 8.00 -9.30
N ARG A 152 -1.57 9.06 -8.49
CA ARG A 152 -0.93 10.32 -8.89
C ARG A 152 0.58 10.11 -8.88
N GLY A 153 1.14 10.02 -10.08
CA GLY A 153 2.56 9.71 -10.30
C GLY A 153 2.83 8.24 -10.64
N LEU A 154 1.84 7.50 -11.18
CA LEU A 154 2.20 6.29 -11.91
C LEU A 154 3.14 6.67 -13.07
N PRO A 155 4.08 5.77 -13.40
CA PRO A 155 5.01 6.02 -14.47
C PRO A 155 4.29 6.43 -15.76
N GLY A 156 4.87 7.31 -16.57
CA GLY A 156 4.40 7.76 -17.88
C GLY A 156 3.95 6.62 -18.80
N SER A 157 4.45 5.39 -18.57
CA SER A 157 3.99 4.17 -19.22
C SER A 157 2.51 3.80 -19.01
N VAL A 158 1.81 4.44 -18.07
CA VAL A 158 0.37 4.22 -17.82
C VAL A 158 -0.51 5.15 -18.67
N TRP A 159 0.05 6.22 -19.23
CA TRP A 159 -0.67 7.14 -20.12
C TRP A 159 -0.64 6.70 -21.60
N GLY A 160 -0.09 5.51 -21.88
CA GLY A 160 0.01 4.89 -23.21
C GLY A 160 -0.86 3.64 -23.36
N ALA A 161 -1.92 3.78 -24.15
CA ALA A 161 -2.70 2.76 -24.88
C ALA A 161 -3.36 1.55 -24.18
N ASP A 162 -2.99 1.13 -22.97
CA ASP A 162 -3.69 0.03 -22.28
C ASP A 162 -3.89 0.35 -20.78
N GLU A 163 -5.13 0.32 -20.31
CA GLU A 163 -5.42 0.36 -18.87
C GLU A 163 -4.72 -0.84 -18.21
N PRO A 164 -3.84 -0.63 -17.22
CA PRO A 164 -3.16 -1.74 -16.57
C PRO A 164 -4.21 -2.64 -15.91
N ASP A 165 -4.14 -3.94 -16.18
CA ASP A 165 -5.05 -4.89 -15.55
C ASP A 165 -4.90 -4.91 -14.01
N GLU A 166 -5.90 -5.44 -13.32
CA GLU A 166 -5.95 -5.41 -11.86
C GLU A 166 -4.76 -6.12 -11.20
N LYS A 167 -4.23 -7.17 -11.86
CA LYS A 167 -3.05 -7.90 -11.39
C LYS A 167 -1.80 -7.04 -11.48
N THR A 168 -1.61 -6.31 -12.58
CA THR A 168 -0.49 -5.39 -12.79
C THR A 168 -0.49 -4.27 -11.77
N LEU A 169 -1.65 -3.67 -11.50
CA LEU A 169 -1.79 -2.63 -10.47
C LEU A 169 -1.47 -3.17 -9.07
N THR A 170 -1.85 -4.40 -8.78
CA THR A 170 -1.56 -5.05 -7.50
C THR A 170 -0.05 -5.29 -7.33
N THR A 171 0.62 -5.78 -8.37
CA THR A 171 2.08 -5.99 -8.37
C THR A 171 2.84 -4.67 -8.18
N ILE A 172 2.47 -3.61 -8.90
CA ILE A 172 3.09 -2.28 -8.76
C ILE A 172 2.93 -1.74 -7.33
N ARG A 173 1.76 -1.98 -6.70
CA ARG A 173 1.52 -1.57 -5.30
C ARG A 173 2.40 -2.32 -4.32
N LEU A 174 2.59 -3.63 -4.52
CA LEU A 174 3.46 -4.45 -3.67
C LEU A 174 4.92 -4.04 -3.82
N GLU A 175 5.38 -3.80 -5.05
CA GLU A 175 6.71 -3.25 -5.35
C GLU A 175 6.92 -1.93 -4.60
N GLN A 176 6.03 -0.95 -4.79
CA GLN A 176 6.11 0.34 -4.12
C GLN A 176 6.11 0.20 -2.59
N ALA A 177 5.24 -0.61 -2.02
CA ALA A 177 5.20 -0.84 -0.57
C ALA A 177 6.52 -1.42 -0.06
N HIS A 178 7.10 -2.40 -0.78
CA HIS A 178 8.37 -3.02 -0.45
C HIS A 178 9.53 -2.03 -0.50
N LEU A 179 9.69 -1.31 -1.62
CA LEU A 179 10.77 -0.35 -1.81
C LEU A 179 10.68 0.77 -0.77
N ARG A 180 9.49 1.35 -0.57
CA ARG A 180 9.27 2.42 0.41
C ARG A 180 9.59 1.98 1.83
N LYS A 181 9.17 0.78 2.24
CA LYS A 181 9.47 0.24 3.57
C LYS A 181 10.98 0.23 3.83
N ASN A 182 11.75 -0.27 2.88
CA ASN A 182 13.20 -0.40 3.00
C ASN A 182 13.96 0.93 2.87
N LEU A 183 13.50 1.84 2.00
CA LEU A 183 14.10 3.17 1.83
C LEU A 183 13.79 4.09 3.02
N LEU A 184 12.55 4.10 3.51
CA LEU A 184 12.16 4.96 4.63
C LEU A 184 12.66 4.44 5.97
N ARG A 185 12.75 3.11 6.17
CA ARG A 185 13.16 2.48 7.44
C ARG A 185 12.36 3.01 8.64
N GLY A 186 11.04 3.19 8.44
CA GLY A 186 10.13 3.71 9.47
C GLY A 186 10.21 5.23 9.72
N ARG A 187 11.04 5.98 8.98
CA ARG A 187 11.13 7.44 9.11
C ARG A 187 9.83 8.12 8.66
N LEU A 188 9.33 9.05 9.48
CA LEU A 188 8.16 9.88 9.16
C LEU A 188 8.50 11.03 8.21
N THR A 189 9.77 11.41 8.13
CA THR A 189 10.30 12.41 7.20
C THR A 189 11.63 11.92 6.62
N ALA A 190 11.90 12.23 5.36
CA ALA A 190 13.14 11.88 4.68
C ALA A 190 13.43 12.88 3.53
N PRO A 191 14.69 12.96 3.08
CA PRO A 191 15.04 13.86 1.99
C PRO A 191 14.65 13.23 0.65
N CYS A 192 14.31 14.07 -0.32
CA CYS A 192 14.29 13.66 -1.71
C CYS A 192 15.73 13.45 -2.21
N ALA A 193 15.98 12.35 -2.91
CA ALA A 193 17.27 12.04 -3.50
C ALA A 193 17.73 13.08 -4.54
N LEU A 194 16.80 13.78 -5.20
CA LEU A 194 17.12 14.71 -6.29
C LEU A 194 17.23 16.16 -5.80
N CYS A 195 16.19 16.72 -5.15
CA CYS A 195 16.27 18.10 -4.66
C CYS A 195 16.91 18.24 -3.27
N GLY A 196 17.13 17.15 -2.53
CA GLY A 196 17.71 17.18 -1.19
C GLY A 196 16.78 17.68 -0.07
N GLU A 197 15.64 18.29 -0.41
CA GLU A 197 14.70 18.86 0.57
C GLU A 197 14.00 17.78 1.40
N GLN A 198 13.66 18.13 2.65
CA GLN A 198 12.99 17.25 3.60
C GLN A 198 11.48 17.22 3.39
N TYR A 199 10.91 16.02 3.25
CA TYR A 199 9.47 15.83 3.08
C TYR A 199 8.89 14.85 4.09
N PRO A 200 7.60 14.99 4.47
CA PRO A 200 6.84 13.91 5.07
C PRO A 200 6.88 12.67 4.17
N ALA A 201 6.98 11.48 4.77
CA ALA A 201 7.03 10.20 4.06
C ALA A 201 5.89 10.04 3.03
N ARG A 202 4.72 10.63 3.30
CA ARG A 202 3.55 10.65 2.40
C ARG A 202 3.72 11.45 1.10
N LEU A 203 4.74 12.31 1.01
CA LEU A 203 5.07 13.11 -0.19
C LEU A 203 6.32 12.61 -0.92
N LEU A 204 6.90 11.52 -0.45
CA LEU A 204 7.98 10.83 -1.12
C LEU A 204 7.39 9.64 -1.89
N ILE A 205 8.01 9.27 -2.99
CA ILE A 205 7.71 8.12 -3.85
C ILE A 205 8.98 7.26 -3.87
N ALA A 206 8.85 5.93 -3.96
CA ALA A 206 10.00 5.08 -4.24
C ALA A 206 10.15 4.94 -5.75
N GLY A 207 10.87 5.86 -6.37
CA GLY A 207 11.13 5.82 -7.81
C GLY A 207 12.16 4.75 -8.15
N HIS A 208 11.94 4.01 -9.24
CA HIS A 208 12.98 3.16 -9.82
C HIS A 208 14.07 4.05 -10.44
N ILE A 209 15.33 3.66 -10.27
CA ILE A 209 16.46 4.35 -10.90
C ILE A 209 16.49 3.98 -12.39
N LYS A 210 16.63 2.69 -12.70
CA LYS A 210 16.43 2.18 -14.06
C LYS A 210 14.92 2.19 -14.39
N PRO A 211 14.51 2.61 -15.61
CA PRO A 211 13.10 2.62 -15.99
C PRO A 211 12.44 1.24 -15.78
N ARG A 212 11.28 1.22 -15.12
CA ARG A 212 10.58 -0.02 -14.74
C ARG A 212 10.32 -0.99 -15.91
N PRO A 213 9.95 -0.55 -17.13
CA PRO A 213 9.75 -1.46 -18.27
C PRO A 213 11.02 -2.23 -18.65
N GLU A 214 12.19 -1.63 -18.45
CA GLU A 214 13.49 -2.22 -18.74
C GLU A 214 14.05 -3.07 -17.57
N CYS A 215 13.35 -3.07 -16.43
CA CYS A 215 13.74 -3.84 -15.25
C CYS A 215 13.20 -5.28 -15.30
N ASN A 216 14.04 -6.24 -14.96
CA ASN A 216 13.60 -7.59 -14.61
C ASN A 216 12.96 -7.63 -13.19
N ASP A 217 12.32 -8.74 -12.82
CA ASP A 217 11.59 -8.84 -11.55
C ASP A 217 12.48 -8.69 -10.30
N GLN A 218 13.75 -9.09 -10.38
CA GLN A 218 14.70 -8.90 -9.28
C GLN A 218 15.08 -7.41 -9.15
N GLU A 219 15.37 -6.75 -10.27
CA GLU A 219 15.66 -5.31 -10.32
C GLU A 219 14.48 -4.46 -9.85
N ARG A 220 13.23 -4.89 -10.10
CA ARG A 220 12.01 -4.17 -9.65
C ARG A 220 11.86 -4.14 -8.13
N MET A 221 12.40 -5.15 -7.45
CA MET A 221 12.32 -5.29 -5.98
C MET A 221 13.62 -4.86 -5.28
N ASP A 222 14.67 -4.50 -6.04
CA ASP A 222 15.96 -4.13 -5.49
C ASP A 222 15.96 -2.68 -4.97
N TYR A 223 15.64 -2.54 -3.68
CA TYR A 223 15.66 -1.24 -3.01
C TYR A 223 17.06 -0.66 -2.81
N ALA A 224 18.11 -1.48 -2.88
CA ALA A 224 19.47 -1.08 -2.56
C ALA A 224 20.20 -0.53 -3.80
N SER A 225 19.96 -1.13 -4.96
CA SER A 225 20.69 -0.80 -6.19
C SER A 225 19.83 -0.08 -7.23
N ASN A 226 18.50 -0.16 -7.13
CA ASN A 226 17.61 0.29 -8.21
C ASN A 226 16.41 1.12 -7.75
N ALA A 227 16.41 1.65 -6.51
CA ALA A 227 15.35 2.50 -6.03
C ALA A 227 15.87 3.71 -5.25
N MET A 228 15.14 4.82 -5.31
CA MET A 228 15.44 6.03 -4.55
C MET A 228 14.16 6.75 -4.11
N LEU A 229 14.27 7.63 -3.11
CA LEU A 229 13.14 8.47 -2.68
C LEU A 229 13.07 9.74 -3.52
N THR A 230 12.02 9.91 -4.29
CA THR A 230 11.74 11.11 -5.09
C THR A 230 10.55 11.87 -4.51
N CYS A 231 10.50 13.20 -4.64
CA CYS A 231 9.35 13.96 -4.13
C CYS A 231 8.22 14.01 -5.17
N ALA A 232 6.98 13.89 -4.68
CA ALA A 232 5.76 14.02 -5.48
C ALA A 232 5.47 15.47 -5.93
N LEU A 233 6.31 16.45 -5.53
CA LEU A 233 6.17 17.84 -5.95
C LEU A 233 6.79 18.13 -7.32
N GLY A 234 7.54 17.19 -7.90
CA GLY A 234 8.00 17.31 -9.28
C GLY A 234 9.27 16.54 -9.62
N CYS A 235 10.13 16.23 -8.64
CA CYS A 235 11.39 15.52 -8.91
C CYS A 235 11.17 14.14 -9.52
N ASP A 236 10.14 13.42 -9.06
CA ASP A 236 9.76 12.13 -9.60
C ASP A 236 9.45 12.22 -11.10
N ALA A 237 8.52 13.09 -11.48
CA ALA A 237 8.15 13.31 -12.88
C ALA A 237 9.31 13.84 -13.74
N LEU A 238 10.10 14.81 -13.25
CA LEU A 238 11.21 15.35 -14.02
C LEU A 238 12.25 14.28 -14.37
N TYR A 239 12.53 13.38 -13.42
CA TYR A 239 13.49 12.30 -13.64
C TYR A 239 12.91 11.20 -14.54
N GLU A 240 11.68 10.79 -14.25
CA GLU A 240 11.05 9.67 -14.94
C GLU A 240 10.77 9.95 -16.42
N TRP A 241 10.40 11.19 -16.74
CA TRP A 241 10.22 11.65 -18.12
C TRP A 241 11.53 12.07 -18.78
N GLY A 242 12.67 11.94 -18.09
CA GLY A 242 13.99 12.20 -18.67
C GLY A 242 14.35 13.67 -18.84
N TYR A 243 13.63 14.61 -18.23
CA TYR A 243 14.01 16.04 -18.22
C TYR A 243 15.30 16.28 -17.42
N ILE A 244 15.57 15.42 -16.44
CA ILE A 244 16.83 15.36 -15.72
C ILE A 244 17.37 13.94 -15.71
N VAL A 245 18.69 13.81 -15.73
CA VAL A 245 19.41 12.54 -15.60
C VAL A 245 20.51 12.70 -14.56
N VAL A 246 20.99 11.58 -14.00
CA VAL A 246 22.12 11.59 -13.06
C VAL A 246 23.38 11.16 -13.82
N GLY A 247 24.41 11.99 -13.77
CA GLY A 247 25.70 11.76 -14.41
C GLY A 247 26.56 10.71 -13.69
N PRO A 248 27.73 10.36 -14.27
CA PRO A 248 28.59 9.27 -13.79
C PRO A 248 29.26 9.54 -12.42
N VAL A 249 29.09 10.75 -11.87
CA VAL A 249 29.62 11.16 -10.57
C VAL A 249 28.51 11.64 -9.64
N GLY A 250 27.25 11.24 -9.89
CA GLY A 250 26.09 11.60 -9.09
C GLY A 250 25.53 13.00 -9.32
N GLN A 251 26.15 13.81 -10.19
CA GLN A 251 25.67 15.16 -10.51
C GLN A 251 24.42 15.12 -11.41
N ILE A 252 23.40 15.91 -11.07
CA ILE A 252 22.18 16.05 -11.87
C ILE A 252 22.48 16.89 -13.12
N GLN A 253 22.11 16.37 -14.27
CA GLN A 253 22.30 16.96 -15.59
C GLN A 253 20.94 17.15 -16.28
N ALA A 254 20.85 18.11 -17.20
CA ALA A 254 19.68 18.23 -18.07
C ALA A 254 19.62 17.04 -19.02
N GLY A 255 18.41 16.52 -19.24
CA GLY A 255 18.14 15.47 -20.21
C GLY A 255 17.42 16.03 -21.44
N GLN A 256 16.18 15.59 -21.68
CA GLN A 256 15.38 16.07 -22.80
C GLN A 256 15.02 17.56 -22.68
N ALA A 257 14.74 18.20 -23.81
CA ALA A 257 14.42 19.62 -23.87
C ALA A 257 13.07 19.90 -23.18
N ALA A 258 13.05 20.90 -22.30
CA ALA A 258 11.82 21.39 -21.69
C ALA A 258 10.95 22.10 -22.75
N GLU A 259 9.66 21.76 -22.81
CA GLU A 259 8.71 22.31 -23.78
C GLU A 259 8.03 23.59 -23.28
N THR A 260 8.16 23.90 -21.99
CA THR A 260 7.58 25.09 -21.39
C THR A 260 8.56 25.78 -20.44
N PRO A 261 8.47 27.12 -20.27
CA PRO A 261 9.33 27.85 -19.32
C PRO A 261 9.22 27.37 -17.88
N ARG A 262 8.07 26.78 -17.50
CA ARG A 262 7.88 26.23 -16.15
C ARG A 262 8.71 24.98 -15.92
N ILE A 263 8.80 24.09 -16.91
CA ILE A 263 9.62 22.88 -16.83
C ILE A 263 11.09 23.25 -16.92
N GLU A 264 11.45 24.20 -17.80
CA GLU A 264 12.81 24.72 -17.90
C GLU A 264 13.32 25.24 -16.55
N ALA A 265 12.56 26.13 -15.89
CA ALA A 265 12.91 26.63 -14.55
C ALA A 265 13.01 25.52 -13.48
N ALA A 266 12.21 24.45 -13.61
CA ALA A 266 12.25 23.33 -12.67
C ALA A 266 13.49 22.43 -12.89
N VAL A 267 13.90 22.24 -14.15
CA VAL A 267 15.15 21.55 -14.50
C VAL A 267 16.35 22.36 -14.02
N GLU A 268 16.40 23.66 -14.33
CA GLU A 268 17.49 24.57 -13.92
C GLU A 268 17.69 24.58 -12.40
N ALA A 269 16.61 24.48 -11.61
CA ALA A 269 16.69 24.44 -10.16
C ALA A 269 17.37 23.17 -9.61
N LEU A 270 17.44 22.09 -10.39
CA LEU A 270 18.02 20.81 -9.98
C LEU A 270 19.40 20.54 -10.60
N VAL A 271 19.62 21.03 -11.82
CA VAL A 271 20.88 20.83 -12.56
C VAL A 271 22.06 21.37 -11.76
N GLY A 272 23.14 20.59 -11.72
CA GLY A 272 24.34 20.90 -10.95
C GLY A 272 24.28 20.40 -9.50
N GLY A 273 23.09 20.06 -8.97
CA GLY A 273 22.93 19.38 -7.69
C GLY A 273 23.49 17.96 -7.70
N HIS A 274 23.56 17.33 -6.53
CA HIS A 274 24.04 15.95 -6.39
C HIS A 274 22.90 15.03 -5.92
N CYS A 275 22.71 13.91 -6.63
CA CYS A 275 21.73 12.90 -6.27
C CYS A 275 22.20 12.16 -5.01
N ALA A 276 21.45 12.25 -3.92
CA ALA A 276 21.81 11.62 -2.64
C ALA A 276 21.70 10.09 -2.65
N ALA A 277 21.06 9.51 -3.68
CA ALA A 277 20.99 8.08 -3.89
C ALA A 277 22.16 7.53 -4.73
N PHE A 278 23.05 8.37 -5.26
CA PHE A 278 24.17 7.91 -6.08
C PHE A 278 25.32 7.38 -5.21
N ASP A 279 25.64 6.10 -5.39
CA ASP A 279 26.72 5.37 -4.72
C ASP A 279 27.23 4.21 -5.62
N GLU A 280 28.11 3.37 -5.07
CA GLU A 280 28.68 2.22 -5.79
C GLU A 280 27.66 1.14 -6.17
N HIS A 281 26.51 1.07 -5.48
CA HIS A 281 25.47 0.07 -5.75
C HIS A 281 24.48 0.55 -6.82
N THR A 282 24.25 1.86 -6.90
CA THR A 282 23.26 2.48 -7.78
C THR A 282 23.86 3.04 -9.08
N ALA A 283 25.18 3.16 -9.17
CA ALA A 283 25.88 3.76 -10.31
C ALA A 283 25.50 3.12 -11.66
N ASP A 284 25.42 1.78 -11.71
CA ASP A 284 25.07 1.05 -12.94
C ASP A 284 23.62 1.32 -13.38
N ALA A 285 22.69 1.37 -12.43
CA ALA A 285 21.29 1.68 -12.72
C ALA A 285 21.13 3.12 -13.24
N PHE A 286 21.86 4.08 -12.65
CA PHE A 286 21.87 5.47 -13.14
C PHE A 286 22.51 5.59 -14.52
N ALA A 287 23.59 4.86 -14.79
CA ALA A 287 24.23 4.83 -16.09
C ALA A 287 23.28 4.30 -17.18
N GLU A 288 22.53 3.24 -16.86
CA GLU A 288 21.56 2.65 -17.78
C GLU A 288 20.35 3.57 -17.99
N ASN A 289 19.81 4.18 -16.94
CA ASN A 289 18.76 5.21 -17.08
C ASN A 289 19.21 6.35 -18.01
N ARG A 290 20.41 6.89 -17.77
CA ARG A 290 20.97 7.97 -18.60
C ARG A 290 21.14 7.53 -20.05
N ARG A 291 21.54 6.28 -20.31
CA ARG A 291 21.64 5.72 -21.67
C ARG A 291 20.26 5.72 -22.34
N LEU A 292 19.24 5.16 -21.68
CA LEU A 292 17.88 5.03 -22.19
C LEU A 292 17.19 6.38 -22.44
N MET A 293 17.44 7.38 -21.58
CA MET A 293 16.80 8.70 -21.66
C MET A 293 17.47 9.64 -22.66
N LEU A 294 18.76 9.43 -22.99
CA LEU A 294 19.51 10.25 -23.94
C LEU A 294 19.60 9.63 -25.34
N GLU A 295 19.23 8.35 -25.50
CA GLU A 295 19.07 7.74 -26.81
C GLU A 295 17.87 8.38 -27.54
N PRO A 296 18.01 8.73 -28.84
CA PRO A 296 16.88 9.23 -29.60
C PRO A 296 15.78 8.16 -29.64
N GLN A 297 14.65 8.48 -29.03
CA GLN A 297 13.44 7.66 -29.10
C GLN A 297 13.04 7.50 -30.58
N PRO A 298 12.75 6.27 -31.05
CA PRO A 298 12.43 6.00 -32.46
C PRO A 298 11.16 6.71 -32.95
#